data_AF-A0A932GAY0-F1
#
_entry.id   AF-A0A932GAY0-F1
#
_cell.length_a   1.000
_cell.length_b   1.000
_cell.length_c   1.000
_cell.angle_alpha   90.00
_cell.angle_beta   90.00
_cell.angle_gamma   90.00
#
_symmetry.space_group_name_H-M   'P 1'
#
loop_
_entity.id
_entity.type
_entity.pdbx_description
1 polymer ?
#
loop_
_entity_poly.entity_id
_entity_poly.type
_entity_poly.pdbx_seq_one_letter_code
_entity_poly.pdbx_strand_id
1 'polypeptide(L)'
;MTDPRDQYRCESADKLFQLGRAALREGDRAGAKRLLMQAVEYNRDHADAWLWLSATTDDPAEQKGYLEWAVAADPGNPAARRGLAILDGKLKPEEVLPEGAEVAHGAPAEPEEAQSRQAFECPRCGGEMQFGTAISDLKCARCGYVQAVDDVKVKDSDRLLDLTLATRMGHVWAEAQRRYACGQCGAATIFPAGQTSIECPFCGSLSLIAAPEDAGLVSPDSIVLMGVDAGQARKIMLRWLGSGFFTPDDLKKLAHGKGMRPAYVPFWVFEATLNGKWRAEAAVESGRYTRWEPRTGEHILFYSNQLRLAAKALPADLAKQAEPFDLSKLVEYKPEYLAGWPAVTYDISLADASLAARETMLADAKRQLGYKAAPGQEVRNLEMWGDFGGVAYRLALLPLWVGAYHYQGRQYRVLVNGQTQEVVGDKPVDALKIVLAAVGVAATLLLVAALALALWPR
;
A
#
# COMPACT_ATOMS: atom_id res chain seq x y z
N MET A 1 30.38 24.46 -3.88
CA MET A 1 31.61 24.13 -4.62
C MET A 1 32.44 23.23 -3.71
N THR A 2 32.62 21.97 -4.10
CA THR A 2 33.43 20.97 -3.38
C THR A 2 34.92 21.30 -3.50
N ASP A 3 35.71 21.06 -2.45
CA ASP A 3 37.17 21.28 -2.43
C ASP A 3 37.83 20.36 -3.48
N PRO A 4 38.69 20.87 -4.38
CA PRO A 4 39.42 20.04 -5.36
C PRO A 4 40.18 18.86 -4.73
N ARG A 5 40.59 18.96 -3.47
CA ARG A 5 41.25 17.87 -2.73
C ARG A 5 40.29 16.76 -2.34
N ASP A 6 39.03 17.09 -2.06
CA ASP A 6 37.99 16.08 -1.76
C ASP A 6 37.62 15.31 -3.03
N GLN A 7 37.52 16.01 -4.17
CA GLN A 7 37.28 15.36 -5.46
C GLN A 7 38.39 14.36 -5.82
N TYR A 8 39.65 14.73 -5.64
CA TYR A 8 40.79 13.83 -5.88
C TYR A 8 40.79 12.60 -4.96
N ARG A 9 40.42 12.76 -3.69
CA ARG A 9 40.30 11.65 -2.73
C ARG A 9 39.22 10.67 -3.16
N CYS A 10 38.04 11.16 -3.55
CA CYS A 10 36.95 10.31 -4.04
C CYS A 10 37.35 9.54 -5.30
N GLU A 11 37.97 10.20 -6.29
CA GLU A 11 38.43 9.54 -7.52
C GLU A 11 39.50 8.46 -7.25
N SER A 12 40.36 8.70 -6.25
CA SER A 12 41.39 7.74 -5.85
C SER A 12 40.78 6.53 -5.14
N ALA A 13 39.80 6.78 -4.25
CA ALA A 13 39.04 5.72 -3.59
C ALA A 13 38.30 4.83 -4.60
N ASP A 14 37.66 5.42 -5.61
CA ASP A 14 36.93 4.66 -6.64
C ASP A 14 37.85 3.76 -7.46
N LYS A 15 39.04 4.23 -7.83
CA LYS A 15 40.02 3.39 -8.54
C LYS A 15 40.46 2.20 -7.70
N LEU A 16 40.79 2.43 -6.42
CA LEU A 16 41.18 1.37 -5.49
C LEU A 16 40.04 0.36 -5.27
N PHE A 17 38.81 0.85 -5.16
CA PHE A 17 37.62 0.02 -5.08
C PHE A 17 37.46 -0.90 -6.30
N GLN A 18 37.58 -0.38 -7.52
CA GLN A 18 37.48 -1.22 -8.73
C GLN A 18 38.59 -2.28 -8.80
N LEU A 19 39.83 -1.94 -8.41
CA LEU A 19 40.94 -2.89 -8.34
C LEU A 19 40.68 -3.99 -7.28
N GLY A 20 40.18 -3.62 -6.11
CA GLY A 20 39.83 -4.56 -5.05
C GLY A 20 38.75 -5.55 -5.49
N ARG A 21 37.72 -5.08 -6.21
CA ARG A 21 36.68 -5.95 -6.78
C ARG A 21 37.23 -6.92 -7.82
N ALA A 22 38.14 -6.46 -8.68
CA ALA A 22 38.79 -7.33 -9.66
C ALA A 22 39.59 -8.43 -8.97
N ALA A 23 40.39 -8.10 -7.95
CA ALA A 23 41.14 -9.07 -7.16
C ALA A 23 40.24 -10.11 -6.48
N LEU A 24 39.08 -9.71 -5.93
CA LEU A 24 38.10 -10.64 -5.35
C LEU A 24 37.53 -11.62 -6.39
N ARG A 25 37.25 -11.14 -7.61
CA ARG A 25 36.78 -12.01 -8.71
C ARG A 25 37.83 -13.01 -9.18
N GLU A 26 39.11 -12.63 -9.07
CA GLU A 26 40.25 -13.50 -9.36
C GLU A 26 40.59 -14.46 -8.19
N GLY A 27 39.91 -14.34 -7.04
CA GLY A 27 40.11 -15.16 -5.85
C GLY A 27 41.21 -14.66 -4.90
N ASP A 28 41.87 -13.53 -5.19
CA ASP A 28 42.86 -12.92 -4.31
C ASP A 28 42.20 -12.09 -3.20
N ARG A 29 41.71 -12.78 -2.16
CA ARG A 29 41.08 -12.15 -1.00
C ARG A 29 42.01 -11.21 -0.24
N ALA A 30 43.30 -11.54 -0.13
CA ALA A 30 44.27 -10.76 0.63
C ALA A 30 44.67 -9.47 -0.09
N GLY A 31 44.90 -9.53 -1.40
CA GLY A 31 45.11 -8.35 -2.24
C GLY A 31 43.88 -7.46 -2.27
N ALA A 32 42.69 -8.05 -2.41
CA ALA A 32 41.44 -7.30 -2.37
C ALA A 32 41.22 -6.57 -1.04
N LYS A 33 41.40 -7.26 0.10
CA LYS A 33 41.26 -6.63 1.43
C LYS A 33 42.16 -5.41 1.57
N ARG A 34 43.41 -5.50 1.11
CA ARG A 34 44.38 -4.39 1.16
C ARG A 34 43.93 -3.19 0.32
N LEU A 35 43.51 -3.43 -0.92
CA LEU A 35 43.05 -2.39 -1.84
C LEU A 35 41.76 -1.72 -1.35
N LEU A 36 40.81 -2.50 -0.84
CA LEU A 36 39.56 -1.99 -0.31
C LEU A 36 39.75 -1.22 1.00
N MET A 37 40.65 -1.67 1.89
CA MET A 37 41.02 -0.91 3.10
C MET A 37 41.62 0.45 2.74
N GLN A 38 42.49 0.51 1.73
CA GLN A 38 42.99 1.80 1.23
C GLN A 38 41.85 2.66 0.66
N ALA A 39 40.91 2.09 -0.08
CA ALA A 39 39.78 2.84 -0.62
C ALA A 39 38.98 3.54 0.49
N VAL A 40 38.68 2.85 1.60
CA VAL A 40 37.94 3.43 2.74
C VAL A 40 38.79 4.40 3.59
N GLU A 41 40.12 4.29 3.57
CA GLU A 41 41.01 5.30 4.15
C GLU A 41 40.97 6.62 3.36
N TYR A 42 40.90 6.54 2.02
CA TYR A 42 40.74 7.72 1.16
C TYR A 42 39.34 8.33 1.26
N ASN A 43 38.30 7.50 1.35
CA ASN A 43 36.91 7.92 1.53
C ASN A 43 36.17 6.99 2.49
N ARG A 44 35.99 7.42 3.74
CA ARG A 44 35.29 6.63 4.77
C ARG A 44 33.81 6.42 4.48
N ASP A 45 33.22 7.27 3.65
CA ASP A 45 31.80 7.22 3.27
C ASP A 45 31.59 6.36 2.00
N HIS A 46 32.61 5.63 1.55
CA HIS A 46 32.51 4.69 0.42
C HIS A 46 31.81 3.40 0.86
N ALA A 47 30.47 3.43 0.89
CA ALA A 47 29.65 2.32 1.38
C ALA A 47 29.91 0.99 0.65
N ASP A 48 30.11 1.02 -0.67
CA ASP A 48 30.38 -0.19 -1.43
C ASP A 48 31.75 -0.79 -1.10
N ALA A 49 32.78 0.02 -0.84
CA ALA A 49 34.07 -0.51 -0.42
C ALA A 49 33.97 -1.25 0.93
N TRP A 50 33.21 -0.72 1.89
CA TRP A 50 32.89 -1.42 3.15
C TRP A 50 32.09 -2.70 2.92
N LEU A 51 31.08 -2.68 2.04
CA LEU A 51 30.32 -3.87 1.67
C LEU A 51 31.23 -4.95 1.11
N TRP A 52 32.11 -4.62 0.17
CA TRP A 52 33.01 -5.58 -0.46
C TRP A 52 34.10 -6.08 0.49
N LEU A 53 34.51 -5.29 1.50
CA LEU A 53 35.38 -5.77 2.58
C LEU A 53 34.77 -6.94 3.36
N SER A 54 33.44 -6.93 3.55
CA SER A 54 32.73 -8.04 4.20
C SER A 54 32.92 -9.38 3.47
N ALA A 55 33.11 -9.36 2.14
CA ALA A 55 33.34 -10.55 1.34
C ALA A 55 34.81 -11.05 1.35
N THR A 56 35.73 -10.32 1.99
CA THR A 56 37.16 -10.68 2.07
C THR A 56 37.50 -11.56 3.26
N THR A 57 36.56 -11.77 4.18
CA THR A 57 36.75 -12.48 5.44
C THR A 57 35.66 -13.54 5.63
N ASP A 58 36.00 -14.62 6.32
CA ASP A 58 35.04 -15.65 6.74
C ASP A 58 34.69 -15.52 8.24
N ASP A 59 35.29 -14.56 8.95
CA ASP A 59 34.98 -14.27 10.36
C ASP A 59 33.65 -13.47 10.44
N PRO A 60 32.58 -14.03 11.04
CA PRO A 60 31.29 -13.35 11.13
C PRO A 60 31.34 -12.02 11.90
N ALA A 61 32.24 -11.89 12.88
CA ALA A 61 32.36 -10.65 13.66
C ALA A 61 32.97 -9.51 12.82
N GLU A 62 34.03 -9.82 12.08
CA GLU A 62 34.67 -8.88 11.16
C GLU A 62 33.74 -8.52 9.99
N GLN A 63 33.05 -9.52 9.43
CA GLN A 63 32.05 -9.34 8.38
C GLN A 63 30.92 -8.40 8.85
N LYS A 64 30.37 -8.63 10.05
CA LYS A 64 29.35 -7.77 10.65
C LYS A 64 29.85 -6.33 10.81
N GLY A 65 31.06 -6.15 11.34
CA GLY A 65 31.65 -4.81 11.50
C GLY A 65 31.73 -4.06 10.17
N TYR A 66 32.21 -4.69 9.10
CA TYR A 66 32.26 -4.05 7.77
C TYR A 66 30.88 -3.69 7.22
N LEU A 67 29.90 -4.57 7.39
CA LEU A 67 28.53 -4.30 6.96
C LEU A 67 27.87 -3.16 7.78
N GLU A 68 28.17 -3.06 9.08
CA GLU A 68 27.73 -1.92 9.91
C GLU A 68 28.34 -0.59 9.43
N TRP A 69 29.63 -0.57 9.06
CA TRP A 69 30.25 0.61 8.45
C TRP A 69 29.65 0.94 7.08
N ALA A 70 29.32 -0.06 6.27
CA ALA A 70 28.65 0.14 4.99
C ALA A 70 27.26 0.79 5.17
N VAL A 71 26.46 0.32 6.12
CA VAL A 71 25.15 0.91 6.44
C VAL A 71 25.29 2.29 7.11
N ALA A 72 26.35 2.53 7.88
CA ALA A 72 26.63 3.85 8.44
C ALA A 72 26.98 4.88 7.35
N ALA A 73 27.73 4.46 6.32
CA ALA A 73 28.06 5.28 5.17
C ALA A 73 26.86 5.50 4.23
N ASP A 74 26.07 4.46 3.98
CA ASP A 74 24.83 4.53 3.21
C ASP A 74 23.72 3.69 3.88
N PRO A 75 22.82 4.32 4.65
CA PRO A 75 21.68 3.64 5.27
C PRO A 75 20.72 3.00 4.25
N GLY A 76 20.78 3.41 2.99
CA GLY A 76 19.99 2.86 1.88
C GLY A 76 20.59 1.62 1.24
N ASN A 77 21.81 1.21 1.56
CA ASN A 77 22.50 0.12 0.85
C ASN A 77 21.81 -1.24 1.09
N PRO A 78 21.09 -1.81 0.10
CA PRO A 78 20.27 -2.99 0.33
C PRO A 78 21.11 -4.25 0.53
N ALA A 79 22.28 -4.34 -0.10
CA ALA A 79 23.18 -5.48 0.05
C ALA A 79 23.80 -5.53 1.45
N ALA A 80 24.24 -4.40 1.99
CA ALA A 80 24.78 -4.33 3.34
C ALA A 80 23.74 -4.69 4.40
N ARG A 81 22.51 -4.15 4.27
CA ARG A 81 21.40 -4.47 5.18
C ARG A 81 20.98 -5.93 5.11
N ARG A 82 20.96 -6.54 3.93
CA ARG A 82 20.71 -7.99 3.76
C ARG A 82 21.79 -8.83 4.44
N GLY A 83 23.06 -8.48 4.25
CA GLY A 83 24.18 -9.15 4.92
C GLY A 83 24.03 -9.14 6.44
N LEU A 84 23.69 -7.98 7.03
CA LEU A 84 23.42 -7.88 8.47
C LEU A 84 22.22 -8.70 8.89
N ALA A 85 21.12 -8.66 8.13
CA ALA A 85 19.92 -9.44 8.44
C ALA A 85 20.21 -10.95 8.44
N ILE A 86 21.07 -11.43 7.54
CA ILE A 86 21.52 -12.82 7.51
C ILE A 86 22.36 -13.16 8.75
N LEU A 87 23.36 -12.34 9.07
CA LEU A 87 24.24 -12.57 10.23
C LEU A 87 23.48 -12.50 11.57
N ASP A 88 22.46 -11.63 11.65
CA ASP A 88 21.58 -11.51 12.82
C ASP A 88 20.49 -12.59 12.87
N GLY A 89 20.43 -13.51 11.89
CA GLY A 89 19.43 -14.58 11.81
C GLY A 89 18.00 -14.10 11.49
N LYS A 90 17.83 -12.86 11.03
CA LYS A 90 16.54 -12.27 10.63
C LYS A 90 16.13 -12.68 9.22
N LEU A 91 17.07 -13.12 8.39
CA LEU A 91 16.86 -13.58 7.02
C LEU A 91 17.67 -14.86 6.80
N LYS A 92 17.04 -15.90 6.26
CA LYS A 92 17.76 -17.14 5.95
C LYS A 92 18.41 -17.03 4.56
N PRO A 93 19.68 -17.42 4.39
CA PRO A 93 20.35 -17.38 3.09
C PRO A 93 19.60 -18.12 1.97
N GLU A 94 18.95 -19.23 2.31
CA GLU A 94 18.26 -20.10 1.34
C GLU A 94 16.94 -19.49 0.84
N GLU A 95 16.38 -18.51 1.57
CA GLU A 95 15.16 -17.79 1.21
C GLU A 95 15.46 -16.65 0.21
N VAL A 96 16.73 -16.27 0.04
CA VAL A 96 17.16 -15.19 -0.85
C VAL A 96 17.21 -15.67 -2.29
N LEU A 97 16.50 -14.96 -3.16
CA LEU A 97 16.49 -15.21 -4.59
C LEU A 97 17.85 -14.90 -5.23
N PRO A 98 18.35 -15.78 -6.13
CA PRO A 98 19.53 -15.47 -6.93
C PRO A 98 19.30 -14.24 -7.82
N GLU A 99 20.33 -13.42 -8.01
CA GLU A 99 20.24 -12.26 -8.91
C GLU A 99 19.88 -12.70 -10.34
N GLY A 100 18.82 -12.11 -10.90
CA GLY A 100 18.34 -12.40 -12.25
C GLY A 100 17.51 -13.69 -12.39
N ALA A 101 17.21 -14.40 -11.29
CA ALA A 101 16.32 -15.56 -11.33
C ALA A 101 14.87 -15.14 -11.60
N GLU A 102 14.21 -15.80 -12.55
CA GLU A 102 12.76 -15.70 -12.71
C GLU A 102 12.07 -16.34 -11.51
N VAL A 103 11.11 -15.62 -10.92
CA VAL A 103 10.31 -16.14 -9.80
C VAL A 103 9.19 -16.99 -10.38
N ALA A 104 9.39 -18.30 -10.46
CA ALA A 104 8.32 -19.22 -10.79
C ALA A 104 7.30 -19.27 -9.64
N HIS A 105 6.02 -19.09 -9.98
CA HIS A 105 4.90 -19.43 -9.09
C HIS A 105 4.89 -20.96 -8.91
N GLY A 106 5.01 -21.44 -7.69
CA GLY A 106 5.06 -22.87 -7.42
C GLY A 106 4.64 -23.17 -5.99
N ALA A 107 3.65 -24.06 -5.89
CA ALA A 107 3.09 -24.50 -4.62
C ALA A 107 4.19 -25.13 -3.73
N PRO A 108 4.08 -24.97 -2.39
CA PRO A 108 5.01 -25.59 -1.44
C PRO A 108 4.91 -27.11 -1.45
N ALA A 109 5.95 -27.76 -0.94
CA ALA A 109 6.08 -29.21 -0.93
C ALA A 109 5.06 -29.91 0.00
N GLU A 110 4.53 -29.24 1.04
CA GLU A 110 3.56 -29.80 1.98
C GLU A 110 2.55 -28.74 2.48
N PRO A 111 1.24 -29.07 2.53
CA PRO A 111 0.22 -28.20 3.12
C PRO A 111 0.23 -28.29 4.65
N GLU A 112 0.55 -27.19 5.34
CA GLU A 112 0.40 -27.05 6.79
C GLU A 112 -1.09 -26.90 7.16
N GLU A 113 -1.59 -27.66 8.16
CA GLU A 113 -2.97 -27.52 8.64
C GLU A 113 -3.22 -26.11 9.20
N ALA A 114 -4.17 -25.39 8.60
CA ALA A 114 -4.51 -24.04 9.03
C ALA A 114 -5.00 -24.02 10.49
N GLN A 115 -4.17 -23.50 11.39
CA GLN A 115 -4.46 -23.24 12.82
C GLN A 115 -5.77 -22.43 13.03
N SER A 116 -6.29 -21.80 11.99
CA SER A 116 -7.48 -20.95 12.01
C SER A 116 -8.79 -21.68 12.29
N ARG A 117 -8.92 -23.00 12.05
CA ARG A 117 -10.19 -23.73 12.32
C ARG A 117 -10.61 -23.66 13.79
N GLN A 118 -9.65 -23.72 14.72
CA GLN A 118 -9.94 -23.70 16.16
C GLN A 118 -10.41 -22.32 16.66
N ALA A 119 -10.06 -21.24 15.95
CA ALA A 119 -10.43 -19.88 16.34
C ALA A 119 -11.90 -19.54 16.06
N PHE A 120 -12.58 -20.29 15.19
CA PHE A 120 -13.94 -19.98 14.72
C PHE A 120 -15.04 -20.85 15.33
N GLU A 121 -14.66 -21.94 16.02
CA GLU A 121 -15.59 -22.90 16.61
C GLU A 121 -15.77 -22.65 18.11
N CYS A 122 -17.02 -22.66 18.58
CA CYS A 122 -17.30 -22.47 20.00
C CYS A 122 -16.79 -23.65 20.83
N PRO A 123 -15.94 -23.43 21.84
CA PRO A 123 -15.39 -24.50 22.67
C PRO A 123 -16.46 -25.22 23.51
N ARG A 124 -17.63 -24.62 23.68
CA ARG A 124 -18.74 -25.17 24.48
C ARG A 124 -19.72 -26.03 23.68
N CYS A 125 -20.01 -25.67 22.43
CA CYS A 125 -21.09 -26.31 21.66
C CYS A 125 -20.78 -26.58 20.19
N GLY A 126 -19.57 -26.25 19.72
CA GLY A 126 -19.17 -26.37 18.31
C GLY A 126 -19.96 -25.49 17.35
N GLY A 127 -20.69 -24.47 17.86
CA GLY A 127 -21.38 -23.49 17.04
C GLY A 127 -20.43 -22.39 16.51
N GLU A 128 -20.84 -21.69 15.46
CA GLU A 128 -20.08 -20.59 14.87
C GLU A 128 -19.90 -19.42 15.87
N MET A 129 -18.66 -18.93 15.97
CA MET A 129 -18.32 -17.72 16.72
C MET A 129 -18.41 -16.48 15.82
N GLN A 130 -18.86 -15.36 16.38
CA GLN A 130 -18.93 -14.06 15.72
C GLN A 130 -18.21 -13.02 16.55
N PHE A 131 -17.35 -12.23 15.92
CA PHE A 131 -16.66 -11.12 16.56
C PHE A 131 -17.57 -9.88 16.62
N GLY A 132 -17.75 -9.31 17.81
CA GLY A 132 -18.59 -8.14 18.05
C GLY A 132 -17.97 -6.83 17.56
N THR A 133 -18.79 -5.91 17.04
CA THR A 133 -18.35 -4.55 16.67
C THR A 133 -18.42 -3.55 17.82
N ALA A 134 -19.18 -3.88 18.88
CA ALA A 134 -19.43 -2.99 20.02
C ALA A 134 -18.52 -3.26 21.23
N ILE A 135 -18.13 -4.52 21.39
CA ILE A 135 -17.22 -5.02 22.43
C ILE A 135 -16.29 -5.96 21.67
N SER A 136 -14.97 -5.87 21.87
CA SER A 136 -13.96 -6.74 21.23
C SER A 136 -14.04 -8.17 21.80
N ASP A 137 -15.19 -8.81 21.66
CA ASP A 137 -15.50 -10.14 22.17
C ASP A 137 -15.97 -11.09 21.05
N LEU A 138 -15.68 -12.37 21.26
CA LEU A 138 -16.19 -13.47 20.45
C LEU A 138 -17.47 -14.00 21.09
N LYS A 139 -18.58 -13.97 20.36
CA LYS A 139 -19.87 -14.47 20.81
C LYS A 139 -20.35 -15.62 19.94
N CYS A 140 -20.73 -16.74 20.57
CA CYS A 140 -21.35 -17.86 19.87
C CYS A 140 -22.80 -17.54 19.50
N ALA A 141 -23.14 -17.61 18.21
CA ALA A 141 -24.51 -17.39 17.73
C ALA A 141 -25.49 -18.49 18.19
N ARG A 142 -25.00 -19.68 18.53
CA ARG A 142 -25.81 -20.84 18.94
C ARG A 142 -26.13 -20.88 20.43
N CYS A 143 -25.12 -20.79 21.30
CA CYS A 143 -25.30 -20.96 22.75
C CYS A 143 -25.09 -19.69 23.57
N GLY A 144 -24.67 -18.58 22.95
CA GLY A 144 -24.42 -17.31 23.63
C GLY A 144 -23.15 -17.27 24.47
N TYR A 145 -22.27 -18.28 24.39
CA TYR A 145 -20.93 -18.23 24.99
C TYR A 145 -20.17 -16.99 24.52
N VAL A 146 -19.49 -16.31 25.45
CA VAL A 146 -18.68 -15.11 25.19
C VAL A 146 -17.25 -15.36 25.64
N GLN A 147 -16.30 -14.97 24.81
CA GLN A 147 -14.86 -15.01 25.08
C GLN A 147 -14.27 -13.64 24.78
N ALA A 148 -13.58 -13.04 25.75
CA ALA A 148 -12.85 -11.80 25.53
C ALA A 148 -11.66 -12.04 24.59
N VAL A 149 -11.40 -11.08 23.70
CA VAL A 149 -10.19 -11.04 22.88
C VAL A 149 -9.41 -9.82 23.33
N ASP A 150 -8.21 -10.03 23.86
CA ASP A 150 -7.35 -8.92 24.27
C ASP A 150 -6.84 -8.18 23.04
N ASP A 151 -7.13 -6.88 22.94
CA ASP A 151 -6.59 -6.02 21.90
C ASP A 151 -5.10 -5.78 22.17
N VAL A 152 -4.24 -6.37 21.33
CA VAL A 152 -2.80 -6.13 21.39
C VAL A 152 -2.48 -5.00 20.41
N LYS A 153 -1.99 -3.88 20.94
CA LYS A 153 -1.47 -2.79 20.10
C LYS A 153 -0.41 -3.37 19.18
N VAL A 154 -0.41 -2.92 17.92
CA VAL A 154 0.64 -3.25 16.96
C VAL A 154 2.01 -3.03 17.63
N LYS A 155 2.73 -4.10 17.92
CA LYS A 155 4.18 -4.02 18.12
C LYS A 155 4.75 -3.59 16.79
N ASP A 156 5.75 -2.72 16.80
CA ASP A 156 6.44 -2.20 15.61
C ASP A 156 6.70 -3.32 14.59
N SER A 157 5.75 -3.50 13.66
CA SER A 157 5.62 -4.68 12.77
C SER A 157 6.07 -4.32 11.37
N ASP A 158 6.67 -3.14 11.22
CA ASP A 158 7.14 -2.65 9.95
C ASP A 158 8.31 -3.49 9.47
N ARG A 159 8.09 -4.13 8.32
CA ARG A 159 9.10 -4.98 7.68
C ARG A 159 9.85 -4.12 6.68
N LEU A 160 11.16 -4.25 6.66
CA LEU A 160 11.98 -3.58 5.66
C LEU A 160 11.71 -4.18 4.28
N LEU A 161 11.27 -3.35 3.35
CA LEU A 161 10.88 -3.76 2.01
C LEU A 161 12.02 -4.48 1.29
N ASP A 162 13.24 -3.95 1.37
CA ASP A 162 14.41 -4.49 0.65
C ASP A 162 14.80 -5.91 1.11
N LEU A 163 14.48 -6.26 2.35
CA LEU A 163 14.69 -7.63 2.86
C LEU A 163 13.66 -8.58 2.27
N THR A 164 12.38 -8.20 2.26
CA THR A 164 11.33 -9.07 1.74
C THR A 164 11.38 -9.20 0.22
N LEU A 165 11.67 -8.11 -0.50
CA LEU A 165 11.83 -8.15 -1.96
C LEU A 165 13.01 -9.02 -2.41
N ALA A 166 13.95 -9.32 -1.53
CA ALA A 166 15.02 -10.29 -1.82
C ALA A 166 14.54 -11.74 -1.75
N THR A 167 13.32 -12.01 -1.30
CA THR A 167 12.75 -13.35 -1.14
C THR A 167 11.57 -13.56 -2.07
N ARG A 168 11.12 -14.81 -2.25
CA ARG A 168 9.89 -15.11 -3.01
C ARG A 168 8.66 -14.38 -2.45
N MET A 169 8.59 -14.15 -1.14
CA MET A 169 7.44 -13.53 -0.47
C MET A 169 7.10 -12.13 -1.00
N GLY A 170 8.10 -11.36 -1.48
CA GLY A 170 7.87 -10.04 -2.04
C GLY A 170 7.22 -10.05 -3.43
N HIS A 171 7.33 -11.15 -4.15
CA HIS A 171 6.95 -11.27 -5.57
C HIS A 171 5.76 -12.17 -5.82
N VAL A 172 5.34 -12.96 -4.80
CA VAL A 172 4.14 -13.79 -4.88
C VAL A 172 2.92 -13.05 -4.33
N TRP A 173 1.75 -13.38 -4.87
CA TRP A 173 0.46 -13.01 -4.31
C TRP A 173 -0.10 -14.19 -3.50
N ALA A 174 -1.04 -13.89 -2.61
CA ALA A 174 -1.56 -14.80 -1.59
C ALA A 174 -1.69 -16.27 -2.04
N GLU A 175 -1.18 -17.20 -1.24
CA GLU A 175 -1.43 -18.65 -1.28
C GLU A 175 -1.58 -19.09 0.18
N ALA A 176 -2.72 -19.67 0.64
CA ALA A 176 -2.87 -20.44 1.92
C ALA A 176 -4.04 -20.05 2.82
N GLN A 177 -5.29 -20.17 2.36
CA GLN A 177 -6.40 -20.72 3.15
C GLN A 177 -7.38 -21.30 2.12
N ARG A 178 -8.45 -21.98 2.53
CA ARG A 178 -9.50 -22.45 1.61
C ARG A 178 -10.15 -21.25 0.94
N ARG A 179 -9.61 -20.87 -0.22
CA ARG A 179 -10.00 -19.68 -0.97
C ARG A 179 -11.15 -20.02 -1.87
N TYR A 180 -12.02 -19.04 -2.04
CA TYR A 180 -13.10 -19.12 -3.00
C TYR A 180 -12.90 -18.01 -4.01
N ALA A 181 -12.73 -18.39 -5.27
CA ALA A 181 -12.67 -17.46 -6.39
C ALA A 181 -14.07 -17.24 -6.94
N CYS A 182 -14.47 -15.97 -7.08
CA CYS A 182 -15.75 -15.63 -7.67
C CYS A 182 -15.71 -15.69 -9.19
N GLY A 183 -16.54 -16.56 -9.80
CA GLY A 183 -16.63 -16.69 -11.26
C GLY A 183 -17.22 -15.46 -11.97
N GLN A 184 -17.81 -14.51 -11.22
CA GLN A 184 -18.42 -13.30 -11.79
C GLN A 184 -17.48 -12.08 -11.76
N CYS A 185 -16.74 -11.88 -10.66
CA CYS A 185 -15.91 -10.68 -10.48
C CYS A 185 -14.43 -10.97 -10.22
N GLY A 186 -14.02 -12.25 -10.18
CA GLY A 186 -12.65 -12.67 -9.97
C GLY A 186 -12.13 -12.54 -8.54
N ALA A 187 -12.92 -12.00 -7.60
CA ALA A 187 -12.49 -11.84 -6.22
C ALA A 187 -12.11 -13.18 -5.58
N ALA A 188 -10.91 -13.23 -4.99
CA ALA A 188 -10.49 -14.31 -4.12
C ALA A 188 -10.78 -13.94 -2.66
N THR A 189 -11.59 -14.74 -1.98
CA THR A 189 -12.06 -14.48 -0.62
C THR A 189 -11.81 -15.70 0.27
N ILE A 190 -11.40 -15.42 1.50
CA ILE A 190 -11.33 -16.38 2.59
C ILE A 190 -12.60 -16.23 3.42
N PHE A 191 -13.22 -17.37 3.69
CA PHE A 191 -14.37 -17.45 4.58
C PHE A 191 -13.99 -18.24 5.83
N PRO A 192 -14.44 -17.79 7.02
CA PRO A 192 -14.23 -18.54 8.26
C PRO A 192 -14.76 -19.98 8.15
N ALA A 193 -14.10 -20.90 8.86
CA ALA A 193 -14.55 -22.29 8.92
C ALA A 193 -15.97 -22.38 9.53
N GLY A 194 -16.85 -23.19 8.93
CA GLY A 194 -18.21 -23.41 9.42
C GLY A 194 -19.28 -22.47 8.85
N GLN A 195 -18.92 -21.46 8.04
CA GLN A 195 -19.89 -20.55 7.45
C GLN A 195 -20.75 -21.25 6.39
N THR A 196 -22.07 -21.27 6.59
CA THR A 196 -23.02 -22.05 5.77
C THR A 196 -23.47 -21.38 4.48
N SER A 197 -23.33 -20.05 4.38
CA SER A 197 -23.70 -19.29 3.18
C SER A 197 -22.51 -18.46 2.73
N ILE A 198 -21.97 -18.80 1.55
CA ILE A 198 -20.79 -18.17 0.99
C ILE A 198 -21.24 -17.31 -0.20
N GLU A 199 -21.37 -16.00 0.02
CA GLU A 199 -21.62 -15.02 -1.05
C GLU A 199 -20.36 -14.20 -1.29
N CYS A 200 -20.06 -13.89 -2.56
CA CYS A 200 -18.97 -12.97 -2.87
C CYS A 200 -19.24 -11.59 -2.23
N PRO A 201 -18.33 -11.04 -1.41
CA PRO A 201 -18.55 -9.75 -0.75
C PRO A 201 -18.69 -8.60 -1.75
N PHE A 202 -18.03 -8.68 -2.91
CA PHE A 202 -17.97 -7.58 -3.88
C PHE A 202 -19.16 -7.50 -4.83
N CYS A 203 -19.65 -8.65 -5.30
CA CYS A 203 -20.72 -8.68 -6.32
C CYS A 203 -21.99 -9.41 -5.87
N GLY A 204 -21.94 -10.14 -4.75
CA GLY A 204 -23.06 -10.92 -4.25
C GLY A 204 -23.36 -12.19 -5.03
N SER A 205 -22.43 -12.65 -5.89
CA SER A 205 -22.57 -13.92 -6.59
C SER A 205 -22.38 -15.10 -5.64
N LEU A 206 -23.19 -16.14 -5.84
CA LEU A 206 -23.03 -17.47 -5.22
C LEU A 206 -22.09 -18.39 -6.02
N SER A 207 -21.62 -17.94 -7.19
CA SER A 207 -20.68 -18.69 -8.03
C SER A 207 -19.27 -18.53 -7.48
N LEU A 208 -18.98 -19.31 -6.44
CA LEU A 208 -17.71 -19.37 -5.74
C LEU A 208 -17.09 -20.74 -5.97
N ILE A 209 -15.88 -20.76 -6.53
CA ILE A 209 -15.14 -21.97 -6.87
C ILE A 209 -14.04 -22.13 -5.81
N ALA A 210 -14.01 -23.29 -5.16
CA ALA A 210 -12.92 -23.62 -4.26
C ALA A 210 -11.61 -23.64 -5.05
N ALA A 211 -10.68 -22.79 -4.67
CA ALA A 211 -9.32 -22.79 -5.17
C ALA A 211 -8.44 -23.70 -4.29
N PRO A 212 -7.38 -24.31 -4.84
CA PRO A 212 -6.44 -25.12 -4.06
C PRO A 212 -5.88 -24.37 -2.85
N GLU A 213 -5.59 -25.13 -1.79
CA GLU A 213 -4.80 -24.68 -0.65
C GLU A 213 -3.32 -24.79 -1.03
N ASP A 214 -2.61 -23.66 -1.09
CA ASP A 214 -1.17 -23.62 -1.36
C ASP A 214 -0.52 -22.87 -0.19
N ALA A 215 0.53 -23.38 0.47
CA ALA A 215 1.06 -22.84 1.74
C ALA A 215 2.06 -21.65 1.58
N GLY A 216 1.62 -20.38 1.55
CA GLY A 216 2.54 -19.24 1.43
C GLY A 216 2.01 -17.85 1.78
N LEU A 217 0.95 -17.73 2.60
CA LEU A 217 0.29 -16.44 2.81
C LEU A 217 1.22 -15.60 3.64
N VAL A 218 1.50 -14.39 3.18
CA VAL A 218 1.84 -13.33 4.12
C VAL A 218 0.58 -13.11 4.96
N SER A 219 0.60 -13.61 6.20
CA SER A 219 -0.42 -13.28 7.18
C SER A 219 -0.50 -11.76 7.28
N PRO A 220 -1.70 -11.15 7.33
CA PRO A 220 -1.81 -9.74 7.64
C PRO A 220 -1.03 -9.42 8.91
N ASP A 221 -0.29 -8.32 8.91
CA ASP A 221 0.44 -7.87 10.10
C ASP A 221 -0.54 -7.16 11.06
N SER A 222 -1.53 -6.48 10.49
CA SER A 222 -2.44 -5.62 11.25
C SER A 222 -3.86 -5.56 10.66
N ILE A 223 -4.80 -5.12 11.49
CA ILE A 223 -6.21 -4.97 11.13
C ILE A 223 -6.80 -3.75 11.84
N VAL A 224 -7.71 -3.04 11.18
CA VAL A 224 -8.60 -2.08 11.83
C VAL A 224 -9.91 -2.78 12.12
N LEU A 225 -10.36 -2.82 13.37
CA LEU A 225 -11.60 -3.52 13.73
C LEU A 225 -12.84 -2.83 13.12
N MET A 226 -13.80 -3.63 12.67
CA MET A 226 -15.10 -3.17 12.16
C MET A 226 -15.89 -2.48 13.27
N GLY A 227 -16.16 -1.18 13.11
CA GLY A 227 -16.97 -0.39 14.05
C GLY A 227 -18.43 -0.20 13.64
N VAL A 228 -18.76 -0.48 12.37
CA VAL A 228 -20.10 -0.29 11.80
C VAL A 228 -20.81 -1.63 11.64
N ASP A 229 -22.02 -1.76 12.18
CA ASP A 229 -22.85 -2.96 12.01
C ASP A 229 -23.64 -2.96 10.69
N ALA A 230 -24.17 -4.13 10.31
CA ALA A 230 -24.92 -4.31 9.05
C ALA A 230 -26.14 -3.39 8.92
N GLY A 231 -26.84 -3.13 10.03
CA GLY A 231 -28.01 -2.27 10.08
C GLY A 231 -27.64 -0.80 9.89
N GLN A 232 -26.55 -0.35 10.51
CA GLN A 232 -25.97 0.97 10.32
C GLN A 232 -25.51 1.17 8.88
N ALA A 233 -24.72 0.26 8.33
CA ALA A 233 -24.23 0.32 6.95
C ALA A 233 -25.40 0.41 5.94
N ARG A 234 -26.45 -0.39 6.15
CA ARG A 234 -27.67 -0.32 5.33
C ARG A 234 -28.37 1.03 5.43
N LYS A 235 -28.49 1.60 6.63
CA LYS A 235 -29.11 2.92 6.82
C LYS A 235 -28.31 4.02 6.11
N ILE A 236 -26.99 3.98 6.20
CA ILE A 236 -26.08 4.91 5.52
C ILE A 236 -26.27 4.80 4.00
N MET A 237 -26.21 3.58 3.45
CA MET A 237 -26.43 3.34 2.02
C MET A 237 -27.80 3.87 1.56
N LEU A 238 -28.89 3.55 2.27
CA LEU A 238 -30.24 3.98 1.88
C LEU A 238 -30.43 5.51 1.96
N ARG A 239 -29.76 6.17 2.91
CA ARG A 239 -29.75 7.64 3.01
C ARG A 239 -29.00 8.23 1.83
N TRP A 240 -27.84 7.68 1.51
CA TRP A 240 -27.02 8.11 0.39
C TRP A 240 -27.72 7.87 -0.95
N LEU A 241 -28.32 6.71 -1.20
CA LEU A 241 -29.07 6.46 -2.44
C LEU A 241 -30.27 7.39 -2.63
N GLY A 242 -30.85 7.91 -1.55
CA GLY A 242 -31.93 8.89 -1.59
C GLY A 242 -31.47 10.35 -1.70
N SER A 243 -30.16 10.62 -1.76
CA SER A 243 -29.62 11.96 -1.90
C SER A 243 -29.04 12.20 -3.30
N GLY A 244 -29.00 13.46 -3.72
CA GLY A 244 -28.41 13.87 -5.01
C GLY A 244 -29.47 14.36 -6.00
N PHE A 245 -29.25 15.56 -6.54
CA PHE A 245 -30.20 16.24 -7.40
C PHE A 245 -30.51 15.48 -8.71
N PHE A 246 -29.51 14.82 -9.28
CA PHE A 246 -29.62 14.08 -10.54
C PHE A 246 -29.85 12.57 -10.36
N THR A 247 -30.19 12.10 -9.16
CA THR A 247 -30.41 10.67 -8.92
C THR A 247 -31.86 10.28 -9.25
N PRO A 248 -32.13 9.11 -9.88
CA PRO A 248 -33.49 8.60 -10.08
C PRO A 248 -34.25 8.39 -8.77
N ASP A 249 -35.53 8.74 -8.72
CA ASP A 249 -36.35 8.72 -7.49
C ASP A 249 -36.73 7.30 -7.04
N ASP A 250 -36.72 6.34 -7.96
CA ASP A 250 -37.02 4.93 -7.71
C ASP A 250 -35.79 4.12 -7.22
N LEU A 251 -34.60 4.70 -7.30
CA LEU A 251 -33.34 4.03 -6.98
C LEU A 251 -33.34 3.44 -5.56
N LYS A 252 -33.83 4.23 -4.60
CA LYS A 252 -33.93 3.79 -3.20
C LYS A 252 -34.85 2.58 -3.05
N LYS A 253 -35.95 2.52 -3.81
CA LYS A 253 -36.94 1.42 -3.79
C LYS A 253 -36.34 0.13 -4.37
N LEU A 254 -35.57 0.24 -5.44
CA LEU A 254 -34.91 -0.90 -6.09
C LEU A 254 -33.78 -1.50 -5.24
N ALA A 255 -33.14 -0.69 -4.39
CA ALA A 255 -32.08 -1.13 -3.49
C ALA A 255 -32.57 -1.80 -2.20
N HIS A 256 -33.87 -1.77 -1.88
CA HIS A 256 -34.41 -2.22 -0.59
C HIS A 256 -34.13 -3.70 -0.25
N GLY A 257 -33.87 -4.55 -1.26
CA GLY A 257 -33.65 -5.99 -1.12
C GLY A 257 -32.20 -6.49 -1.24
N LYS A 258 -31.21 -5.63 -1.51
CA LYS A 258 -29.80 -6.02 -1.58
C LYS A 258 -29.04 -5.48 -0.36
N GLY A 259 -28.58 -6.38 0.51
CA GLY A 259 -27.84 -6.04 1.71
C GLY A 259 -26.44 -5.52 1.40
N MET A 260 -25.92 -4.66 2.29
CA MET A 260 -24.49 -4.39 2.37
C MET A 260 -23.81 -5.64 2.92
N ARG A 261 -22.71 -6.07 2.30
CA ARG A 261 -21.90 -7.20 2.76
C ARG A 261 -20.65 -6.67 3.43
N PRO A 262 -20.24 -7.21 4.58
CA PRO A 262 -18.98 -6.82 5.15
C PRO A 262 -17.82 -7.44 4.36
N ALA A 263 -16.68 -6.77 4.37
CA ALA A 263 -15.44 -7.27 3.81
C ALA A 263 -14.25 -6.62 4.52
N TYR A 264 -13.32 -7.43 5.02
CA TYR A 264 -11.97 -6.95 5.27
C TYR A 264 -11.19 -6.96 3.98
N VAL A 265 -10.75 -5.78 3.54
CA VAL A 265 -10.02 -5.60 2.28
C VAL A 265 -8.55 -5.37 2.58
N PRO A 266 -7.63 -6.07 1.88
CA PRO A 266 -6.20 -5.95 2.14
C PRO A 266 -5.62 -4.70 1.48
N PHE A 267 -4.80 -3.99 2.24
CA PHE A 267 -4.01 -2.84 1.78
C PHE A 267 -2.55 -3.03 2.19
N TRP A 268 -1.65 -2.74 1.26
CA TRP A 268 -0.25 -2.50 1.58
C TRP A 268 -0.14 -1.08 2.13
N VAL A 269 0.43 -0.92 3.32
CA VAL A 269 0.74 0.37 3.92
C VAL A 269 2.25 0.56 3.80
N PHE A 270 2.68 1.66 3.20
CA PHE A 270 4.09 1.99 3.05
C PHE A 270 4.49 3.21 3.87
N GLU A 271 5.69 3.12 4.44
CA GLU A 271 6.42 4.26 4.98
C GLU A 271 7.75 4.39 4.25
N ALA A 272 8.12 5.62 3.90
CA ALA A 272 9.33 5.85 3.13
C ALA A 272 9.91 7.24 3.36
N THR A 273 11.24 7.32 3.32
CA THR A 273 11.95 8.59 3.20
C THR A 273 12.48 8.73 1.78
N LEU A 274 12.13 9.81 1.10
CA LEU A 274 12.63 10.14 -0.23
C LEU A 274 13.66 11.26 -0.12
N ASN A 275 14.89 11.02 -0.57
CA ASN A 275 15.84 12.09 -0.79
C ASN A 275 15.76 12.56 -2.25
N GLY A 276 15.09 13.69 -2.48
CA GLY A 276 14.85 14.25 -3.80
C GLY A 276 15.81 15.39 -4.13
N LYS A 277 16.61 15.20 -5.18
CA LYS A 277 17.43 16.25 -5.81
C LYS A 277 16.69 16.81 -7.01
N TRP A 278 16.76 18.12 -7.19
CA TRP A 278 16.04 18.80 -8.27
C TRP A 278 16.84 19.91 -8.92
N ARG A 279 16.49 20.19 -10.18
CA ARG A 279 16.93 21.35 -10.93
C ARG A 279 15.75 21.99 -11.64
N ALA A 280 15.74 23.31 -11.71
CA ALA A 280 14.70 24.08 -12.39
C ALA A 280 15.23 25.44 -12.84
N GLU A 281 14.41 26.19 -13.57
CA GLU A 281 14.63 27.60 -13.86
C GLU A 281 13.55 28.43 -13.18
N ALA A 282 13.97 29.45 -12.43
CA ALA A 282 13.07 30.37 -11.73
C ALA A 282 13.06 31.75 -12.39
N ALA A 283 11.88 32.35 -12.49
CA ALA A 283 11.69 33.70 -13.00
C ALA A 283 12.18 34.74 -11.99
N VAL A 284 13.13 35.56 -12.41
CA VAL A 284 13.61 36.74 -11.68
C VAL A 284 13.16 37.97 -12.44
N GLU A 285 12.30 38.78 -11.82
CA GLU A 285 11.85 40.04 -12.39
C GLU A 285 13.04 41.00 -12.51
N SER A 286 13.32 41.45 -13.73
CA SER A 286 14.39 42.39 -14.03
C SER A 286 13.85 43.54 -14.87
N GLY A 287 13.11 44.45 -14.24
CA GLY A 287 12.48 45.58 -14.91
C GLY A 287 11.29 45.14 -15.78
N ARG A 288 11.35 45.32 -17.11
CA ARG A 288 10.27 44.92 -18.04
C ARG A 288 10.39 43.50 -18.59
N TYR A 289 11.44 42.77 -18.24
CA TYR A 289 11.73 41.44 -18.78
C TYR A 289 11.90 40.42 -17.67
N THR A 290 11.44 39.19 -17.92
CA THR A 290 11.68 38.04 -17.05
C THR A 290 13.00 37.39 -17.43
N ARG A 291 13.95 37.35 -16.50
CA ARG A 291 15.18 36.55 -16.63
C ARG A 291 14.94 35.19 -15.97
N TRP A 292 15.35 34.12 -16.64
CA TRP A 292 15.32 32.77 -16.09
C TRP A 292 16.68 32.42 -15.52
N GLU A 293 16.73 32.07 -14.24
CA GLU A 293 17.96 31.68 -13.56
C GLU A 293 17.90 30.20 -13.14
N PRO A 294 18.96 29.41 -13.37
CA PRO A 294 19.01 28.04 -12.93
C PRO A 294 19.04 27.97 -11.41
N ARG A 295 18.23 27.06 -10.87
CA ARG A 295 18.15 26.74 -9.44
C ARG A 295 18.27 25.24 -9.27
N THR A 296 18.94 24.84 -8.21
CA THR A 296 19.13 23.44 -7.84
C THR A 296 18.95 23.33 -6.34
N GLY A 297 18.45 22.19 -5.89
CA GLY A 297 18.31 21.93 -4.46
C GLY A 297 18.10 20.46 -4.16
N GLU A 298 17.99 20.19 -2.87
CA GLU A 298 17.76 18.87 -2.32
C GLU A 298 16.70 18.99 -1.22
N HIS A 299 15.76 18.06 -1.18
CA HIS A 299 14.74 17.98 -0.15
C HIS A 299 14.54 16.54 0.28
N ILE A 300 14.50 16.35 1.59
CA ILE A 300 14.08 15.11 2.22
C ILE A 300 12.58 15.19 2.45
N LEU A 301 11.84 14.22 1.94
CA LEU A 301 10.40 14.09 2.09
C LEU A 301 10.09 12.80 2.85
N PHE A 302 9.20 12.90 3.82
CA PHE A 302 8.74 11.77 4.62
C PHE A 302 7.32 11.41 4.20
N TYR A 303 7.12 10.14 3.87
CA TYR A 303 5.84 9.56 3.50
C TYR A 303 5.47 8.53 4.55
N SER A 304 4.36 8.78 5.25
CA SER A 304 3.80 7.82 6.20
C SER A 304 2.43 7.38 5.72
N ASN A 305 2.00 6.18 6.11
CA ASN A 305 0.63 5.71 5.90
C ASN A 305 0.18 5.73 4.43
N GLN A 306 1.09 5.46 3.49
CA GLN A 306 0.76 5.45 2.07
C GLN A 306 0.03 4.15 1.74
N LEU A 307 -1.30 4.23 1.63
CA LEU A 307 -2.18 3.10 1.37
C LEU A 307 -2.17 2.72 -0.12
N ARG A 308 -2.04 1.43 -0.38
CA ARG A 308 -2.24 0.81 -1.69
C ARG A 308 -3.16 -0.38 -1.56
N LEU A 309 -4.29 -0.34 -2.26
CA LEU A 309 -5.17 -1.49 -2.38
C LEU A 309 -4.39 -2.71 -2.89
N ALA A 310 -4.55 -3.84 -2.21
CA ALA A 310 -3.87 -5.08 -2.55
C ALA A 310 -4.78 -6.10 -3.28
N ALA A 311 -6.00 -5.69 -3.65
CA ALA A 311 -7.01 -6.52 -4.31
C ALA A 311 -7.52 -5.89 -5.62
N LYS A 312 -7.48 -6.63 -6.75
CA LYS A 312 -7.93 -6.19 -8.08
C LYS A 312 -9.45 -6.19 -8.21
N ALA A 313 -10.14 -7.01 -7.41
CA ALA A 313 -11.59 -7.15 -7.48
C ALA A 313 -12.35 -5.86 -7.14
N LEU A 314 -11.71 -4.94 -6.41
CA LEU A 314 -12.21 -3.60 -6.11
C LEU A 314 -11.50 -2.56 -6.99
N PRO A 315 -12.22 -1.66 -7.69
CA PRO A 315 -11.57 -0.59 -8.45
C PRO A 315 -10.76 0.32 -7.54
N ALA A 316 -9.50 0.59 -7.92
CA ALA A 316 -8.57 1.38 -7.12
C ALA A 316 -9.09 2.80 -6.82
N ASP A 317 -9.73 3.45 -7.79
CA ASP A 317 -10.30 4.80 -7.62
C ASP A 317 -11.43 4.82 -6.58
N LEU A 318 -12.25 3.76 -6.54
CA LEU A 318 -13.34 3.64 -5.58
C LEU A 318 -12.81 3.33 -4.18
N ALA A 319 -11.77 2.48 -4.08
CA ALA A 319 -11.10 2.21 -2.82
C ALA A 319 -10.42 3.46 -2.26
N LYS A 320 -9.75 4.24 -3.11
CA LYS A 320 -9.12 5.51 -2.75
C LYS A 320 -10.13 6.55 -2.26
N GLN A 321 -11.32 6.59 -2.86
CA GLN A 321 -12.40 7.46 -2.39
C GLN A 321 -12.94 7.05 -1.01
N ALA A 322 -12.79 5.78 -0.61
CA ALA A 322 -13.24 5.31 0.71
C ALA A 322 -12.26 5.68 1.85
N GLU A 323 -11.09 6.25 1.51
CA GLU A 323 -10.18 6.90 2.45
C GLU A 323 -10.74 8.27 2.89
N PRO A 324 -10.42 8.75 4.12
CA PRO A 324 -9.37 8.27 5.01
C PRO A 324 -9.79 7.12 5.94
N PHE A 325 -8.83 6.24 6.24
CA PHE A 325 -8.90 5.35 7.39
C PHE A 325 -8.05 5.93 8.51
N ASP A 326 -8.52 5.83 9.75
CA ASP A 326 -7.75 6.13 10.95
C ASP A 326 -6.84 4.95 11.28
N LEU A 327 -5.64 4.96 10.70
CA LEU A 327 -4.62 3.92 10.87
C LEU A 327 -3.98 3.92 12.27
N SER A 328 -4.22 4.95 13.10
CA SER A 328 -3.78 4.93 14.50
C SER A 328 -4.52 3.86 15.34
N LYS A 329 -5.64 3.36 14.82
CA LYS A 329 -6.45 2.28 15.42
C LYS A 329 -6.10 0.88 14.90
N LEU A 330 -4.99 0.73 14.16
CA LEU A 330 -4.50 -0.59 13.80
C LEU A 330 -4.15 -1.39 15.06
N VAL A 331 -4.56 -2.64 15.11
CA VAL A 331 -4.17 -3.65 16.11
C VAL A 331 -3.43 -4.79 15.43
N GLU A 332 -2.60 -5.51 16.18
CA GLU A 332 -1.91 -6.70 15.69
C GLU A 332 -2.95 -7.73 15.22
N TYR A 333 -2.80 -8.26 14.01
CA TYR A 333 -3.78 -9.18 13.46
C TYR A 333 -3.86 -10.47 14.27
N LYS A 334 -5.10 -10.86 14.60
CA LYS A 334 -5.43 -12.15 15.18
C LYS A 334 -6.57 -12.79 14.37
N PRO A 335 -6.52 -14.10 14.08
CA PRO A 335 -7.57 -14.79 13.32
C PRO A 335 -8.99 -14.59 13.88
N GLU A 336 -9.12 -14.46 15.19
CA GLU A 336 -10.36 -14.26 15.94
C GLU A 336 -11.16 -13.05 15.44
N TYR A 337 -10.49 -11.98 14.98
CA TYR A 337 -11.17 -10.78 14.47
C TYR A 337 -11.96 -11.02 13.18
N LEU A 338 -11.64 -12.10 12.46
CA LEU A 338 -12.36 -12.50 11.25
C LEU A 338 -13.55 -13.45 11.53
N ALA A 339 -13.81 -13.80 12.79
CA ALA A 339 -14.94 -14.67 13.12
C ALA A 339 -16.27 -13.99 12.71
N GLY A 340 -16.95 -14.56 11.71
CA GLY A 340 -18.17 -13.99 11.12
C GLY A 340 -17.94 -12.86 10.09
N TRP A 341 -16.68 -12.52 9.77
CA TRP A 341 -16.32 -11.44 8.86
C TRP A 341 -15.45 -11.97 7.72
N PRO A 342 -15.93 -11.97 6.45
CA PRO A 342 -15.13 -12.46 5.34
C PRO A 342 -13.95 -11.51 5.06
N ALA A 343 -12.80 -12.09 4.74
CA ALA A 343 -11.60 -11.35 4.37
C ALA A 343 -11.20 -11.65 2.93
N VAL A 344 -10.89 -10.60 2.20
CA VAL A 344 -10.42 -10.70 0.81
C VAL A 344 -8.92 -10.94 0.84
N THR A 345 -8.42 -11.81 -0.03
CA THR A 345 -6.98 -12.04 -0.15
C THR A 345 -6.34 -11.04 -1.09
N TYR A 346 -5.06 -10.73 -0.88
CA TYR A 346 -4.34 -9.89 -1.82
C TYR A 346 -4.00 -10.66 -3.12
N ASP A 347 -4.21 -10.02 -4.26
CA ASP A 347 -3.89 -10.53 -5.61
C ASP A 347 -2.95 -9.56 -6.39
N ILE A 348 -2.42 -8.57 -5.67
CA ILE A 348 -1.37 -7.65 -6.07
C ILE A 348 -0.16 -7.91 -5.16
N SER A 349 0.98 -8.26 -5.78
CA SER A 349 2.22 -8.54 -5.05
C SER A 349 2.73 -7.31 -4.31
N LEU A 350 3.55 -7.52 -3.27
CA LEU A 350 4.23 -6.43 -2.59
C LEU A 350 5.15 -5.65 -3.54
N ALA A 351 5.86 -6.34 -4.44
CA ALA A 351 6.70 -5.74 -5.46
C ALA A 351 5.93 -4.75 -6.35
N ASP A 352 4.82 -5.18 -6.94
CA ASP A 352 3.97 -4.33 -7.79
C ASP A 352 3.39 -3.14 -7.01
N ALA A 353 2.87 -3.41 -5.80
CA ALA A 353 2.33 -2.38 -4.95
C ALA A 353 3.39 -1.34 -4.55
N SER A 354 4.61 -1.77 -4.26
CA SER A 354 5.74 -0.90 -3.88
C SER A 354 6.22 -0.02 -5.04
N LEU A 355 6.21 -0.55 -6.27
CA LEU A 355 6.54 0.22 -7.47
C LEU A 355 5.52 1.34 -7.65
N ALA A 356 4.24 0.99 -7.60
CA ALA A 356 3.18 1.96 -7.81
C ALA A 356 3.09 2.99 -6.65
N ALA A 357 3.39 2.59 -5.41
CA ALA A 357 3.52 3.49 -4.27
C ALA A 357 4.64 4.52 -4.49
N ARG A 358 5.84 4.06 -4.86
CA ARG A 358 6.99 4.92 -5.15
C ARG A 358 6.73 5.88 -6.30
N GLU A 359 6.08 5.43 -7.37
CA GLU A 359 5.67 6.30 -8.48
C GLU A 359 4.74 7.44 -8.00
N THR A 360 3.78 7.11 -7.14
CA THR A 360 2.84 8.10 -6.58
C THR A 360 3.55 9.09 -5.66
N MET A 361 4.46 8.61 -4.80
CA MET A 361 5.28 9.44 -3.92
C MET A 361 6.19 10.38 -4.73
N LEU A 362 6.84 9.88 -5.80
CA LEU A 362 7.66 10.70 -6.70
C LEU A 362 6.84 11.77 -7.43
N ALA A 363 5.64 11.42 -7.90
CA ALA A 363 4.74 12.39 -8.55
C ALA A 363 4.28 13.49 -7.56
N ASP A 364 3.97 13.11 -6.32
CA ASP A 364 3.65 14.05 -5.26
C ASP A 364 4.86 14.94 -4.90
N ALA A 365 6.05 14.35 -4.74
CA ALA A 365 7.28 15.07 -4.47
C ALA A 365 7.54 16.14 -5.54
N LYS A 366 7.44 15.77 -6.83
CA LYS A 366 7.59 16.70 -7.95
C LYS A 366 6.59 17.86 -7.87
N ARG A 367 5.33 17.57 -7.53
CA ARG A 367 4.30 18.60 -7.33
C ARG A 367 4.62 19.52 -6.16
N GLN A 368 5.05 18.98 -5.01
CA GLN A 368 5.44 19.79 -3.85
C GLN A 368 6.65 20.68 -4.15
N LEU A 369 7.62 20.16 -4.91
CA LEU A 369 8.82 20.90 -5.30
C LEU A 369 8.53 22.04 -6.27
N GLY A 370 7.50 21.94 -7.12
CA GLY A 370 7.09 23.06 -7.98
C GLY A 370 6.88 24.36 -7.22
N TYR A 371 6.33 24.29 -6.00
CA TYR A 371 6.09 25.45 -5.14
C TYR A 371 7.29 25.80 -4.25
N LYS A 372 8.06 24.79 -3.81
CA LYS A 372 9.19 24.97 -2.88
C LYS A 372 10.49 25.40 -3.58
N ALA A 373 10.65 25.08 -4.86
CA ALA A 373 11.85 25.36 -5.63
C ALA A 373 12.14 26.86 -5.75
N ALA A 374 11.10 27.67 -5.91
CA ALA A 374 11.19 29.13 -5.93
C ALA A 374 9.88 29.76 -5.43
N PRO A 375 9.72 29.94 -4.10
CA PRO A 375 8.48 30.45 -3.52
C PRO A 375 8.13 31.83 -4.07
N GLY A 376 6.93 31.97 -4.66
CA GLY A 376 6.44 33.24 -5.21
C GLY A 376 6.98 33.60 -6.59
N GLN A 377 7.71 32.70 -7.25
CA GLN A 377 8.24 32.90 -8.60
C GLN A 377 7.66 31.86 -9.57
N GLU A 378 7.56 32.21 -10.85
CA GLU A 378 7.27 31.21 -11.88
C GLU A 378 8.45 30.25 -12.04
N VAL A 379 8.16 28.95 -12.13
CA VAL A 379 9.16 27.89 -12.29
C VAL A 379 8.88 27.13 -13.57
N ARG A 380 9.92 26.83 -14.35
CA ARG A 380 9.86 25.97 -15.53
C ARG A 380 11.02 24.96 -15.55
N ASN A 381 10.92 23.97 -16.44
CA ASN A 381 11.93 22.93 -16.64
C ASN A 381 12.31 22.21 -15.33
N LEU A 382 11.33 22.00 -14.44
CA LEU A 382 11.55 21.29 -13.18
C LEU A 382 11.76 19.80 -13.45
N GLU A 383 12.96 19.36 -13.13
CA GLU A 383 13.37 17.96 -13.15
C GLU A 383 13.77 17.53 -11.75
N MET A 384 13.43 16.30 -11.39
CA MET A 384 13.67 15.74 -10.07
C MET A 384 14.05 14.28 -10.22
N TRP A 385 15.03 13.87 -9.42
CA TRP A 385 15.48 12.50 -9.23
C TRP A 385 15.65 12.28 -7.74
N GLY A 386 15.50 11.05 -7.29
CA GLY A 386 15.69 10.77 -5.88
C GLY A 386 15.64 9.29 -5.59
N ASP A 387 16.19 8.98 -4.43
CA ASP A 387 16.32 7.61 -3.94
C ASP A 387 15.50 7.46 -2.67
N PHE A 388 14.84 6.32 -2.55
CA PHE A 388 14.10 5.97 -1.36
C PHE A 388 15.02 5.27 -0.37
N GLY A 389 15.04 5.76 0.86
CA GLY A 389 15.77 5.16 1.98
C GLY A 389 14.80 4.53 2.98
N GLY A 390 15.16 3.33 3.46
CA GLY A 390 14.50 2.69 4.60
C GLY A 390 13.00 2.46 4.41
N VAL A 391 12.60 2.01 3.22
CA VAL A 391 11.18 1.75 2.95
C VAL A 391 10.69 0.61 3.82
N ALA A 392 9.68 0.91 4.62
CA ALA A 392 8.97 -0.05 5.46
C ALA A 392 7.60 -0.34 4.86
N TYR A 393 7.09 -1.54 5.14
CA TYR A 393 5.75 -1.93 4.74
C TYR A 393 5.09 -2.81 5.79
N ARG A 394 3.75 -2.85 5.73
CA ARG A 394 2.89 -3.82 6.40
C ARG A 394 1.67 -4.15 5.55
N LEU A 395 1.12 -5.35 5.70
CA LEU A 395 -0.18 -5.74 5.16
C LEU A 395 -1.26 -5.48 6.21
N ALA A 396 -2.18 -4.57 5.90
CA ALA A 396 -3.29 -4.19 6.77
C ALA A 396 -4.64 -4.64 6.19
N LEU A 397 -5.50 -5.22 7.03
CA LEU A 397 -6.90 -5.47 6.71
C LEU A 397 -7.76 -4.28 7.15
N LEU A 398 -8.44 -3.64 6.19
CA LEU A 398 -9.29 -2.48 6.45
C LEU A 398 -10.78 -2.82 6.28
N PRO A 399 -11.64 -2.36 7.20
CA PRO A 399 -13.05 -2.73 7.24
C PRO A 399 -13.86 -1.92 6.23
N LEU A 400 -14.49 -2.62 5.29
CA LEU A 400 -15.42 -2.02 4.33
C LEU A 400 -16.74 -2.78 4.33
N TRP A 401 -17.82 -2.05 4.14
CA TRP A 401 -19.09 -2.60 3.73
C TRP A 401 -19.25 -2.38 2.23
N VAL A 402 -19.48 -3.46 1.49
CA VAL A 402 -19.62 -3.43 0.03
C VAL A 402 -21.07 -3.72 -0.34
N GLY A 403 -21.67 -2.77 -1.04
CA GLY A 403 -22.98 -2.90 -1.66
C GLY A 403 -22.83 -3.00 -3.17
N ALA A 404 -23.57 -3.93 -3.77
CA ALA A 404 -23.71 -4.05 -5.21
C ALA A 404 -25.19 -4.04 -5.58
N TYR A 405 -25.58 -3.13 -6.46
CA TYR A 405 -26.94 -3.04 -6.97
C TYR A 405 -26.92 -2.96 -8.50
N HIS A 406 -28.04 -3.31 -9.12
CA HIS A 406 -28.18 -3.25 -10.58
C HIS A 406 -29.28 -2.25 -10.90
N TYR A 407 -29.04 -1.41 -11.89
CA TYR A 407 -30.00 -0.44 -12.38
C TYR A 407 -29.88 -0.37 -13.90
N GLN A 408 -31.00 -0.60 -14.61
CA GLN A 408 -31.08 -0.62 -16.07
C GLN A 408 -29.99 -1.49 -16.76
N GLY A 409 -29.78 -2.70 -16.23
CA GLY A 409 -28.79 -3.64 -16.78
C GLY A 409 -27.32 -3.32 -16.46
N ARG A 410 -27.04 -2.21 -15.76
CA ARG A 410 -25.69 -1.84 -15.33
C ARG A 410 -25.51 -2.11 -13.83
N GLN A 411 -24.36 -2.65 -13.45
CA GLN A 411 -24.01 -2.86 -12.04
C GLN A 411 -23.36 -1.59 -11.49
N TYR A 412 -23.78 -1.19 -10.30
CA TYR A 412 -23.22 -0.10 -9.52
C TYR A 412 -22.70 -0.64 -8.19
N ARG A 413 -21.70 0.05 -7.64
CA ARG A 413 -21.06 -0.31 -6.38
C ARG A 413 -21.11 0.87 -5.42
N VAL A 414 -21.30 0.55 -4.15
CA VAL A 414 -21.24 1.49 -3.04
C VAL A 414 -20.39 0.87 -1.94
N LEU A 415 -19.49 1.66 -1.40
CA LEU A 415 -18.68 1.32 -0.25
C LEU A 415 -19.14 2.19 0.92
N VAL A 416 -19.22 1.59 2.10
CA VAL A 416 -19.30 2.32 3.36
C VAL A 416 -18.07 1.95 4.17
N ASN A 417 -17.31 2.96 4.59
CA ASN A 417 -16.15 2.77 5.44
C ASN A 417 -16.61 2.23 6.80
N GLY A 418 -16.13 1.03 7.15
CA GLY A 418 -16.53 0.30 8.35
C GLY A 418 -16.00 0.89 9.66
N GLN A 419 -15.22 1.96 9.58
CA GLN A 419 -14.68 2.71 10.72
C GLN A 419 -15.26 4.13 10.78
N THR A 420 -15.30 4.86 9.65
CA THR A 420 -15.68 6.28 9.62
C THR A 420 -17.14 6.54 9.23
N GLN A 421 -17.87 5.53 8.74
CA GLN A 421 -19.23 5.64 8.19
C GLN A 421 -19.34 6.46 6.90
N GLU A 422 -18.23 6.91 6.32
CA GLU A 422 -18.23 7.59 5.03
C GLU A 422 -18.70 6.65 3.92
N VAL A 423 -19.40 7.21 2.94
CA VAL A 423 -20.05 6.46 1.87
C VAL A 423 -19.63 7.00 0.52
N VAL A 424 -19.14 6.10 -0.33
CA VAL A 424 -18.68 6.42 -1.69
C VAL A 424 -19.21 5.39 -2.67
N GLY A 425 -19.37 5.77 -3.92
CA GLY A 425 -19.96 4.89 -4.91
C GLY A 425 -20.50 5.64 -6.10
N ASP A 426 -20.82 4.87 -7.13
CA ASP A 426 -21.44 5.38 -8.33
C ASP A 426 -22.97 5.37 -8.19
N LYS A 427 -23.62 6.38 -8.76
CA LYS A 427 -25.08 6.44 -8.92
C LYS A 427 -25.45 6.58 -10.39
N PRO A 428 -26.56 5.97 -10.83
CA PRO A 428 -27.15 6.32 -12.11
C PRO A 428 -27.55 7.80 -12.10
N VAL A 429 -27.36 8.46 -13.23
CA VAL A 429 -27.82 9.83 -13.44
C VAL A 429 -29.12 9.82 -14.24
N ASP A 430 -30.05 10.68 -13.85
CA ASP A 430 -31.30 10.90 -14.55
C ASP A 430 -31.07 11.96 -15.64
N ALA A 431 -30.99 11.51 -16.89
CA ALA A 431 -30.76 12.36 -18.05
C ALA A 431 -31.86 13.42 -18.23
N LEU A 432 -33.11 13.12 -17.86
CA LEU A 432 -34.21 14.07 -17.96
C LEU A 432 -34.01 15.22 -16.95
N LYS A 433 -33.61 14.90 -15.72
CA LYS A 433 -33.28 15.92 -14.70
C LYS A 433 -32.10 16.80 -15.13
N ILE A 434 -31.09 16.22 -15.78
CA ILE A 434 -29.96 16.99 -16.34
C ILE A 434 -30.44 17.94 -17.45
N VAL A 435 -31.23 17.45 -18.40
CA VAL A 435 -31.75 18.28 -19.51
C VAL A 435 -32.64 19.40 -18.99
N LEU A 436 -33.55 19.11 -18.06
CA LEU A 436 -34.41 20.12 -17.44
C LEU A 436 -33.61 21.19 -16.69
N ALA A 437 -32.56 20.79 -15.96
CA ALA A 437 -31.67 21.73 -15.29
C ALA A 437 -30.90 22.61 -16.30
N ALA A 438 -30.38 22.03 -17.36
CA ALA A 438 -29.66 22.76 -18.41
C ALA A 438 -30.57 23.76 -19.14
N VAL A 439 -31.79 23.36 -19.48
CA VAL A 439 -32.81 24.24 -20.07
C VAL A 439 -33.19 25.37 -19.11
N GLY A 440 -33.36 25.05 -17.83
CA GLY A 440 -33.65 26.05 -16.79
C GLY A 440 -32.54 27.10 -16.69
N VAL A 441 -31.27 26.67 -16.63
CA VAL A 441 -30.10 27.57 -16.60
C VAL A 441 -30.05 28.44 -17.87
N ALA A 442 -30.22 27.84 -19.05
CA ALA A 442 -30.23 28.58 -20.31
C ALA A 442 -31.35 29.62 -20.36
N ALA A 443 -32.56 29.26 -19.92
CA ALA A 443 -33.69 30.18 -19.84
C ALA A 443 -33.41 31.34 -18.87
N THR A 444 -32.82 31.08 -17.69
CA THR A 444 -32.44 32.14 -16.76
C THR A 444 -31.37 33.07 -17.33
N LEU A 445 -30.35 32.54 -18.01
CA LEU A 445 -29.31 33.37 -18.65
C LEU A 445 -29.88 34.25 -19.76
N LEU A 446 -30.80 33.71 -20.58
CA LEU A 446 -31.48 34.47 -21.62
C LEU A 446 -32.34 35.60 -21.03
N LEU A 447 -33.03 35.33 -19.92
CA LEU A 447 -33.88 36.32 -19.25
C LEU A 447 -33.04 37.43 -18.60
N VAL A 448 -31.90 37.09 -17.99
CA VAL A 448 -30.93 38.05 -17.47
C VAL A 448 -30.33 38.89 -18.60
N ALA A 449 -29.94 38.28 -19.72
CA ALA A 449 -29.41 38.99 -20.88
C ALA A 449 -30.45 39.95 -21.49
N ALA A 450 -31.72 39.53 -21.60
CA ALA A 450 -32.81 40.35 -22.07
C ALA A 450 -33.09 41.54 -21.14
N LEU A 451 -33.07 41.33 -19.82
CA LEU A 451 -33.21 42.41 -18.83
C LEU A 451 -32.01 43.37 -18.87
N ALA A 452 -30.79 42.86 -19.01
CA ALA A 452 -29.58 43.67 -19.15
C ALA A 452 -29.63 44.54 -20.42
N LEU A 453 -30.09 44.00 -21.54
CA LEU A 453 -30.30 44.75 -22.79
C LEU A 453 -31.41 45.79 -22.65
N ALA A 454 -32.48 45.50 -21.91
CA ALA A 454 -33.58 46.43 -21.68
C ALA A 454 -33.21 47.58 -20.70
N LEU A 455 -32.30 47.32 -19.77
CA LEU A 455 -31.80 48.29 -18.79
C LEU A 455 -30.53 49.02 -19.25
N TRP A 456 -29.95 48.65 -20.40
CA TRP A 456 -28.80 49.33 -20.96
C TRP A 456 -29.21 50.75 -21.39
N PRO A 457 -28.61 51.81 -20.83
CA PRO A 457 -28.95 53.18 -21.21
C PRO A 457 -28.59 53.38 -22.68
N ARG A 458 -29.57 53.82 -23.48
CA ARG A 458 -29.37 54.16 -24.90
C ARG A 458 -28.44 55.36 -25.07
#